data_AF-A0A2S9FKA6-F1
#
_entry.id   AF-A0A2S9FKA6-F1
#
_cell.length_a   1.000
_cell.length_b   1.000
_cell.length_c   1.000
_cell.angle_alpha   90.00
_cell.angle_beta   90.00
_cell.angle_gamma   90.00
#
_symmetry.space_group_name_H-M   'P 1'
#
loop_
_entity.id
_entity.type
_entity.pdbx_description
1 polymer ?
#
loop_
_entity_poly.entity_id
_entity_poly.type
_entity_poly.pdbx_seq_one_letter_code
_entity_poly.pdbx_strand_id
1 'polypeptide(L)' 'MSVLSHASARWLSEHYDDLVGWRRHIHRHPELGRQEFATTQFVASQLADAGLNPKVLPGGTGLT' A
#
# COMPACT_ATOMS: atom_id res chain seq x y z
N MET A 1 26.50 6.09 10.13
CA MET A 1 25.06 5.72 10.03
C MET A 1 24.33 6.81 9.25
N SER A 2 23.67 6.46 8.15
CA SER A 2 23.05 7.44 7.23
C SER A 2 21.83 8.12 7.85
N VAL A 3 21.70 9.44 7.62
CA VAL A 3 20.53 10.25 8.00
C VAL A 3 19.24 9.68 7.43
N LEU A 4 19.30 9.02 6.27
CA LEU A 4 18.15 8.36 5.64
C LEU A 4 17.57 7.25 6.51
N SER A 5 18.40 6.51 7.25
CA SER A 5 17.92 5.47 8.18
C SER A 5 17.08 6.07 9.31
N HIS A 6 17.48 7.25 9.81
CA HIS A 6 16.75 7.94 10.87
C HIS A 6 15.43 8.54 10.37
N ALA A 7 15.43 9.11 9.15
CA ALA A 7 14.21 9.64 8.54
C ALA A 7 13.18 8.53 8.30
N SER A 8 13.60 7.40 7.74
CA SER A 8 12.72 6.24 7.52
C SER A 8 12.21 5.65 8.84
N ALA A 9 13.07 5.51 9.85
CA ALA A 9 12.67 5.00 11.16
C ALA A 9 11.64 5.91 11.84
N ARG A 10 11.83 7.24 11.75
CA ARG A 10 10.88 8.22 12.27
C ARG A 10 9.54 8.12 11.56
N TRP A 11 9.54 8.06 10.22
CA TRP A 11 8.32 7.92 9.44
C TRP A 11 7.56 6.63 9.79
N LEU A 12 8.25 5.50 9.91
CA LEU A 12 7.65 4.22 10.32
C LEU A 12 7.03 4.29 11.71
N SER A 13 7.70 4.98 12.65
CA SER A 13 7.15 5.19 14.00
C SER A 13 5.91 6.07 13.97
N GLU A 14 5.91 7.13 13.17
CA GLU A 14 4.78 8.08 13.05
C GLU A 14 3.55 7.43 12.39
N HIS A 15 3.74 6.44 11.51
CA HIS A 15 2.68 5.79 10.72
C HIS A 15 2.43 4.32 11.11
N TYR A 16 2.89 3.88 12.28
CA TYR A 16 2.81 2.48 12.71
C TYR A 16 1.38 1.94 12.68
N ASP A 17 0.43 2.69 13.24
CA ASP A 17 -0.96 2.27 13.33
C ASP A 17 -1.63 2.12 11.96
N ASP A 18 -1.31 3.00 11.01
CA ASP A 18 -1.79 2.92 9.63
C ASP A 18 -1.27 1.65 8.95
N LEU A 19 0.03 1.36 9.08
CA LEU A 19 0.65 0.14 8.51
C LEU A 19 0.01 -1.13 9.10
N VAL A 20 -0.25 -1.15 10.40
CA VAL A 20 -0.99 -2.25 11.06
C VAL A 20 -2.41 -2.34 10.53
N GLY A 21 -3.08 -1.20 10.31
CA GLY A 21 -4.40 -1.09 9.71
C GLY A 21 -4.44 -1.69 8.31
N TRP A 22 -3.50 -1.32 7.44
CA TRP A 22 -3.36 -1.84 6.08
C TRP A 22 -3.13 -3.34 6.08
N ARG A 23 -2.21 -3.85 6.92
CA ARG A 23 -1.99 -5.29 7.09
C ARG A 23 -3.28 -6.01 7.49
N ARG A 24 -4.01 -5.51 8.48
CA ARG A 24 -5.27 -6.11 8.95
C ARG A 24 -6.38 -6.03 7.91
N HIS A 25 -6.43 -4.96 7.10
CA HIS A 25 -7.37 -4.84 5.99
C HIS A 25 -7.09 -5.94 4.96
N ILE A 26 -5.86 -6.04 4.46
CA ILE A 26 -5.47 -7.02 3.44
C ILE A 26 -5.67 -8.46 3.96
N HIS A 27 -5.24 -8.77 5.19
CA HIS A 27 -5.42 -10.11 5.77
C HIS A 27 -6.89 -10.53 5.96
N ARG A 28 -7.83 -9.59 6.09
CA ARG A 28 -9.26 -9.90 6.22
C ARG A 28 -9.95 -10.09 4.87
N HIS A 29 -9.31 -9.69 3.77
CA HIS A 29 -9.86 -9.78 2.42
C HIS A 29 -8.89 -10.51 1.48
N PRO A 30 -8.60 -11.81 1.72
CA PRO A 30 -7.74 -12.56 0.82
C PRO A 30 -8.42 -12.73 -0.55
N GLU A 31 -7.65 -12.52 -1.61
CA GLU A 31 -8.07 -12.71 -2.99
C GLU A 31 -7.16 -13.75 -3.69
N LEU A 32 -7.66 -14.35 -4.78
CA LEU A 32 -6.89 -15.32 -5.55
C LEU A 32 -5.85 -14.65 -6.44
N GLY A 33 -4.82 -15.42 -6.79
CA GLY A 33 -3.81 -15.05 -7.78
C GLY A 33 -4.43 -14.56 -9.09
N ARG A 34 -4.08 -13.34 -9.54
CA ARG A 34 -4.61 -12.66 -10.73
C ARG A 34 -6.10 -12.28 -10.65
N GLN A 35 -6.64 -12.20 -9.44
CA GLN A 35 -8.01 -11.75 -9.16
C GLN A 35 -8.05 -10.81 -7.94
N GLU A 36 -6.94 -10.14 -7.64
CA GLU A 36 -6.76 -9.25 -6.48
C GLU A 36 -7.31 -7.84 -6.76
N PHE A 37 -8.58 -7.75 -7.17
CA PHE A 37 -9.20 -6.50 -7.61
C PHE A 37 -9.36 -5.50 -6.45
N ALA A 38 -9.89 -5.96 -5.32
CA ALA A 38 -10.11 -5.10 -4.16
C ALA A 38 -8.77 -4.65 -3.55
N THR A 39 -7.79 -5.56 -3.48
CA THR A 39 -6.44 -5.25 -3.01
C THR A 39 -5.74 -4.27 -3.96
N THR A 40 -5.87 -4.44 -5.27
CA THR A 40 -5.33 -3.49 -6.26
C THR A 40 -5.92 -2.10 -6.07
N GLN A 41 -7.25 -2.00 -5.93
CA GLN A 41 -7.94 -0.73 -5.67
C GLN A 41 -7.48 -0.08 -4.37
N PHE A 42 -7.32 -0.86 -3.30
CA PHE A 42 -6.85 -0.38 -2.00
C PHE A 42 -5.43 0.20 -2.10
N VAL A 43 -4.50 -0.50 -2.76
CA VAL A 43 -3.14 0.04 -2.93
C VAL A 43 -3.15 1.29 -3.80
N ALA A 44 -3.97 1.32 -4.87
CA ALA A 44 -4.11 2.50 -5.72
C ALA A 44 -4.62 3.72 -4.92
N SER A 45 -5.60 3.56 -4.03
CA SER A 45 -6.07 4.68 -3.20
C SER A 45 -4.99 5.17 -2.25
N GLN A 46 -4.27 4.27 -1.56
CA GLN A 46 -3.20 4.68 -0.64
C GLN A 46 -2.07 5.43 -1.37
N LEU A 47 -1.70 5.02 -2.59
CA LEU A 47 -0.69 5.70 -3.39
C LEU A 47 -1.19 7.07 -3.88
N ALA A 48 -2.45 7.17 -4.32
CA ALA A 48 -3.05 8.42 -4.75
C ALA A 48 -3.15 9.43 -3.59
N ASP A 49 -3.55 8.98 -2.40
CA ASP A 49 -3.62 9.81 -1.19
C ASP A 49 -2.24 10.32 -0.75
N ALA A 50 -1.18 9.56 -1.04
CA ALA A 50 0.21 9.97 -0.85
C ALA A 50 0.73 10.93 -1.96
N GLY A 51 -0.13 11.34 -2.90
CA GLY A 51 0.21 12.27 -3.98
C GLY A 51 0.90 11.63 -5.19
N LEU A 52 0.87 10.30 -5.31
CA LEU A 52 1.36 9.58 -6.49
C LEU A 52 0.25 9.41 -7.54
N ASN A 53 0.61 8.94 -8.74
CA ASN A 53 -0.32 8.75 -9.85
C ASN A 53 -0.37 7.29 -10.30
N PRO A 54 -0.92 6.37 -9.48
CA PRO A 54 -0.97 4.94 -9.80
C PRO A 54 -1.93 4.67 -10.95
N LYS A 55 -1.55 3.77 -11.86
CA LYS A 55 -2.41 3.31 -12.96
C LYS A 55 -2.67 1.82 -12.86
N VAL A 56 -3.93 1.42 -12.88
CA VAL A 56 -4.33 0.01 -12.92
C VAL A 56 -3.98 -0.59 -14.28
N LEU A 57 -3.35 -1.76 -14.25
CA LEU A 57 -2.97 -2.48 -15.45
C LEU A 57 -4.19 -3.02 -16.22
N PRO A 58 -4.06 -3.27 -17.53
CA PRO A 58 -5.06 -3.99 -18.29
C PRO A 58 -5.33 -5.36 -17.65
N GLY A 59 -6.59 -5.64 -17.31
CA GLY A 59 -6.99 -6.82 -16.55
C GLY A 59 -7.50 -6.53 -15.13
N GLY A 60 -7.36 -5.29 -14.65
CA GLY A 60 -8.00 -4.83 -13.41
C GLY A 60 -7.23 -5.17 -12.12
N THR A 61 -6.08 -5.83 -12.22
CA THR A 61 -5.20 -6.18 -11.09
C THR A 61 -3.77 -5.71 -11.36
N GLY A 62 -3.09 -5.22 -10.32
CA GLY A 62 -1.72 -4.67 -10.42
C GLY A 62 -1.64 -3.21 -10.87
N LEU A 63 -0.50 -2.56 -10.64
CA LEU A 63 -0.30 -1.12 -10.82
C LEU A 63 1.03 -0.77 -11.52
N THR A 64 1.08 0.39 -12.19
CA THR A 64 2.31 1.13 -12.58
C THR A 64 2.34 2.52 -11.97
#